data_AF-A0A9E5Q4N3-F1
#
_entry.id   AF-A0A9E5Q4N3-F1
#
_cell.length_a   1.000
_cell.length_b   1.000
_cell.length_c   1.000
_cell.angle_alpha   90.00
_cell.angle_beta   90.00
_cell.angle_gamma   90.00
#
_symmetry.space_group_name_H-M   'P 1'
#
loop_
_entity.id
_entity.type
_entity.pdbx_description
1 polymer ?
#
loop_
_entity_poly.entity_id
_entity_poly.type
_entity_poly.pdbx_seq_one_letter_code
_entity_poly.pdbx_strand_id
1 'polypeptide(L)'
;MNKIAVIFFLILLALPVHAARVDNIDGSLRHMQVLIPPQGGPLSLDLALSYDTRLAFEDGPLGLKWTHSYDIILHRNSDGTRIFIGGLGQPHFFFSSTSGLKTSQGDHSTIKHNEDDTWTVGLNNGKKYYFTSEGVLTKIGDHLGNWVTIDRTKPDVVTITDPAKRKAVLHYTGKRIDWIQGPDNKV
;
A
#
# COMPACT_ATOMS: atom_id res chain seq x y z
N MET A 1 11.34 15.16 -22.59
CA MET A 1 10.46 14.39 -21.69
C MET A 1 11.09 13.02 -21.48
N ASN A 2 11.75 12.81 -20.35
CA ASN A 2 12.35 11.52 -20.03
C ASN A 2 11.24 10.65 -19.43
N LYS A 3 10.75 9.69 -20.21
CA LYS A 3 9.76 8.71 -19.78
C LYS A 3 10.53 7.54 -19.16
N ILE A 4 10.47 7.35 -17.84
CA ILE A 4 10.86 6.07 -17.26
C ILE A 4 9.66 5.15 -17.41
N ALA A 5 9.68 4.33 -18.45
CA ALA A 5 8.70 3.30 -18.64
C ALA A 5 8.96 2.19 -17.61
N VAL A 6 7.95 1.79 -16.84
CA VAL A 6 8.00 0.56 -16.02
C VAL A 6 7.76 -0.61 -16.98
N ILE A 7 8.69 -0.81 -17.91
CA ILE A 7 8.69 -1.95 -18.82
C ILE A 7 9.13 -3.16 -18.01
N PHE A 8 8.26 -4.17 -17.98
CA PHE A 8 8.52 -5.55 -17.56
C PHE A 8 10.00 -5.94 -17.76
N PHE A 9 10.81 -5.84 -16.71
CA PHE A 9 12.19 -6.29 -16.74
C PHE A 9 12.24 -7.77 -16.37
N LEU A 10 12.00 -8.62 -17.36
CA LEU A 10 12.32 -10.03 -17.27
C LEU A 10 13.83 -10.18 -17.44
N ILE A 11 14.53 -10.29 -16.30
CA ILE A 11 15.82 -10.95 -16.07
C ILE A 11 17.03 -10.50 -16.93
N LEU A 12 18.10 -10.16 -16.21
CA LEU A 12 19.51 -10.08 -16.63
C LEU A 12 20.03 -8.71 -17.11
N LEU A 13 20.23 -7.78 -16.17
CA LEU A 13 21.35 -6.83 -16.22
C LEU A 13 21.58 -6.26 -14.81
N ALA A 14 22.72 -6.64 -14.23
CA ALA A 14 23.38 -6.05 -13.06
C ALA A 14 22.47 -5.31 -12.07
N LEU A 15 21.81 -6.06 -11.18
CA LEU A 15 21.28 -5.49 -9.95
C LEU A 15 22.45 -4.82 -9.20
N PRO A 16 22.42 -3.51 -8.90
CA PRO A 16 23.31 -2.98 -7.89
C PRO A 16 23.00 -3.75 -6.59
N VAL A 17 24.04 -4.35 -6.01
CA VAL A 17 24.00 -5.43 -5.01
C VAL A 17 23.46 -5.02 -3.62
N HIS A 18 22.63 -3.99 -3.54
CA HIS A 18 22.33 -3.32 -2.26
C HIS A 18 20.89 -3.45 -1.72
N ALA A 19 19.99 -4.27 -2.31
CA ALA A 19 18.61 -4.31 -1.79
C ALA A 19 17.86 -5.65 -1.87
N ALA A 20 18.47 -6.75 -2.31
CA ALA A 20 17.86 -8.09 -2.20
C ALA A 20 18.37 -8.79 -0.92
N ARG A 21 17.46 -9.21 -0.05
CA ARG A 21 17.81 -9.98 1.16
C ARG A 21 17.06 -11.30 1.17
N VAL A 22 17.80 -12.37 1.45
CA VAL A 22 17.22 -13.66 1.80
C VAL A 22 17.12 -13.72 3.31
N ASP A 23 15.91 -13.96 3.81
CA ASP A 23 15.68 -14.22 5.22
C ASP A 23 16.27 -15.60 5.56
N ASN A 24 17.21 -15.62 6.50
CA ASN A 24 17.93 -16.83 6.89
C ASN A 24 17.10 -17.80 7.74
N ILE A 25 15.90 -17.39 8.18
CA ILE A 25 15.00 -18.23 8.98
C ILE A 25 14.04 -19.01 8.07
N ASP A 26 13.41 -18.33 7.11
CA ASP A 26 12.36 -18.93 6.27
C ASP A 26 12.74 -19.07 4.78
N GLY A 27 13.94 -18.62 4.38
CA GLY A 27 14.43 -18.68 3.01
C GLY A 27 13.73 -17.71 2.05
N SER A 28 12.90 -16.80 2.56
CA SER A 28 12.16 -15.85 1.72
C SER A 28 13.08 -14.81 1.09
N LEU A 29 12.88 -14.53 -0.20
CA LEU A 29 13.54 -13.43 -0.89
C LEU A 29 12.69 -12.18 -0.78
N ARG A 30 13.29 -11.10 -0.29
CA ARG A 30 12.69 -9.78 -0.24
C ARG A 30 13.54 -8.76 -0.97
N HIS A 31 12.89 -7.86 -1.68
CA HIS A 31 13.52 -6.73 -2.34
C HIS A 31 12.65 -5.49 -2.19
N MET A 32 13.28 -4.32 -2.07
CA MET A 32 12.59 -3.05 -2.01
C MET A 32 13.35 -2.01 -2.84
N GLN A 33 12.62 -1.28 -3.68
CA GLN A 33 13.11 -0.18 -4.48
C GLN A 33 12.32 1.08 -4.14
N VAL A 34 12.98 2.07 -3.58
CA VAL A 34 12.38 3.39 -3.32
C VAL A 34 12.39 4.20 -4.60
N LEU A 35 11.22 4.61 -5.08
CA LEU A 35 11.07 5.50 -6.25
C LEU A 35 10.96 6.96 -5.82
N ILE A 36 10.18 7.20 -4.77
CA ILE A 36 9.98 8.53 -4.19
C ILE A 36 10.33 8.39 -2.71
N PRO A 37 11.50 8.89 -2.28
CA PRO A 37 11.85 8.86 -0.87
C PRO A 37 10.87 9.71 -0.06
N PRO A 38 10.65 9.40 1.22
CA PRO A 38 9.86 10.24 2.10
C PRO A 38 10.49 11.64 2.14
N GLN A 39 9.67 12.66 1.90
CA GLN A 39 10.11 14.05 1.98
C GLN A 39 9.24 14.76 3.01
N GLY A 40 9.82 15.64 3.84
CA GLY A 40 9.04 16.48 4.78
C GLY A 40 8.71 15.81 6.11
N GLY A 41 7.49 16.05 6.61
CA GLY A 41 7.05 15.73 7.98
C GLY A 41 6.68 14.25 8.24
N PRO A 42 6.13 13.94 9.44
CA PRO A 42 5.90 12.56 9.91
C PRO A 42 4.91 11.76 9.05
N LEU A 43 4.06 12.44 8.29
CA LEU A 43 3.23 11.85 7.24
C LEU A 43 3.58 12.50 5.89
N SER A 44 4.32 11.77 5.06
CA SER A 44 4.82 12.22 3.76
C SER A 44 4.33 11.35 2.61
N LEU A 45 4.39 11.86 1.39
CA LEU A 45 4.40 11.03 0.19
C LEU A 45 5.70 10.21 0.14
N ASP A 46 5.58 8.90 0.19
CA ASP A 46 6.67 7.94 0.02
C ASP A 46 6.20 6.78 -0.85
N LEU A 47 6.94 6.47 -1.91
CA LEU A 47 6.60 5.39 -2.83
C LEU A 47 7.77 4.45 -3.01
N ALA A 48 7.59 3.22 -2.56
CA ALA A 48 8.48 2.12 -2.79
C ALA A 48 7.74 0.98 -3.49
N LEU A 49 8.47 0.25 -4.34
CA LEU A 49 8.06 -1.03 -4.88
C LEU A 49 8.70 -2.12 -4.04
N SER A 50 7.94 -3.15 -3.71
CA SER A 50 8.41 -4.25 -2.85
C SER A 50 8.09 -5.58 -3.47
N TYR A 51 9.07 -6.48 -3.45
CA TYR A 51 8.93 -7.89 -3.79
C TYR A 51 9.12 -8.73 -2.52
N ASP A 52 8.23 -9.69 -2.26
CA ASP A 52 8.42 -10.69 -1.21
C ASP A 52 7.82 -12.02 -1.68
N THR A 53 8.64 -13.08 -1.65
CA THR A 53 8.24 -14.41 -2.11
C THR A 53 7.05 -15.01 -1.38
N ARG A 54 6.77 -14.53 -0.15
CA ARG A 54 5.70 -14.98 0.74
C ARG A 54 4.39 -14.23 0.52
N LEU A 55 4.39 -13.16 -0.27
CA LEU A 55 3.14 -12.48 -0.60
C LEU A 55 2.20 -13.49 -1.24
N ALA A 56 1.12 -13.78 -0.53
CA ALA A 56 0.06 -14.68 -0.95
C ALA A 56 -0.81 -14.06 -2.07
N PHE A 57 -0.50 -12.84 -2.51
CA PHE A 57 -1.34 -12.08 -3.42
C PHE A 57 -1.31 -12.61 -4.84
N GLU A 58 -2.52 -12.60 -5.39
CA GLU A 58 -2.80 -12.72 -6.81
C GLU A 58 -2.07 -11.63 -7.61
N ASP A 59 -2.10 -11.82 -8.92
CA ASP A 59 -1.46 -11.00 -9.92
C ASP A 59 -1.94 -9.51 -9.92
N GLY A 60 -1.31 -8.71 -9.06
CA GLY A 60 -1.64 -7.30 -8.76
C GLY A 60 -1.04 -6.26 -9.72
N PRO A 61 -1.08 -4.95 -9.36
CA PRO A 61 -0.72 -3.85 -10.27
C PRO A 61 0.69 -3.91 -10.86
N LEU A 62 1.64 -4.49 -10.14
CA LEU A 62 3.05 -4.62 -10.55
C LEU A 62 3.42 -6.05 -10.96
N GLY A 63 2.42 -6.94 -11.05
CA GLY A 63 2.59 -8.36 -11.32
C GLY A 63 2.76 -9.21 -10.06
N LEU A 64 3.03 -10.49 -10.27
CA LEU A 64 3.10 -11.49 -9.21
C LEU A 64 4.14 -11.14 -8.15
N LYS A 65 3.74 -11.20 -6.88
CA LYS A 65 4.60 -11.00 -5.70
C LYS A 65 5.23 -9.61 -5.58
N TRP A 66 4.81 -8.66 -6.42
CA TRP A 66 5.17 -7.25 -6.32
C TRP A 66 3.99 -6.45 -5.76
N THR A 67 4.31 -5.45 -4.96
CA THR A 67 3.35 -4.50 -4.40
C THR A 67 3.99 -3.11 -4.26
N HIS A 68 3.22 -2.11 -3.88
CA HIS A 68 3.73 -0.75 -3.61
C HIS A 68 3.12 -0.14 -2.35
N SER A 69 3.70 0.96 -1.85
CA SER A 69 3.32 1.62 -0.58
C SER A 69 1.83 1.96 -0.39
N TYR A 70 1.07 2.04 -1.48
CA TYR A 70 -0.35 2.44 -1.49
C TYR A 70 -1.27 1.33 -2.05
N ASP A 71 -0.73 0.14 -2.28
CA ASP A 71 -1.46 -1.07 -2.69
C ASP A 71 -2.04 -1.78 -1.45
N ILE A 72 -2.83 -1.00 -0.71
CA ILE A 72 -3.42 -1.39 0.56
C ILE A 72 -4.89 -1.65 0.30
N ILE A 73 -5.29 -2.90 0.41
CA ILE A 73 -6.67 -3.33 0.20
C ILE A 73 -7.19 -3.95 1.48
N LEU A 74 -8.42 -3.59 1.83
CA LEU A 74 -9.22 -4.21 2.86
C LEU A 74 -10.04 -5.33 2.24
N HIS A 75 -9.64 -6.57 2.47
CA HIS A 75 -10.44 -7.74 2.08
C HIS A 75 -11.32 -8.17 3.22
N ARG A 76 -12.59 -8.47 2.93
CA ARG A 76 -13.51 -9.13 3.86
C ARG A 76 -13.65 -10.58 3.46
N ASN A 77 -13.47 -11.49 4.41
CA ASN A 77 -13.97 -12.85 4.22
C ASN A 77 -15.50 -12.85 4.16
N SER A 78 -16.08 -13.86 3.51
CA SER A 78 -17.54 -14.05 3.43
C SER A 78 -18.23 -14.16 4.80
N ASP A 79 -17.47 -14.54 5.83
CA ASP A 79 -17.91 -14.60 7.23
C ASP A 79 -17.69 -13.28 8.02
N GLY A 80 -17.09 -12.25 7.38
CA GLY A 80 -16.80 -10.95 7.99
C GLY A 80 -15.68 -10.96 9.03
N THR A 81 -14.96 -12.08 9.20
CA THR A 81 -14.06 -12.31 10.35
C THR A 81 -12.60 -11.98 10.11
N ARG A 82 -12.22 -11.45 8.94
CA ARG A 82 -10.84 -11.08 8.63
C ARG A 82 -10.84 -9.84 7.77
N ILE A 83 -10.10 -8.84 8.21
CA ILE A 83 -9.73 -7.69 7.41
C ILE A 83 -8.22 -7.71 7.25
N PHE A 84 -7.79 -7.87 5.99
CA PHE A 84 -6.39 -7.80 5.57
C PHE A 84 -6.03 -6.35 5.21
N ILE A 85 -4.76 -5.97 5.40
CA ILE A 85 -4.20 -4.69 4.92
C ILE A 85 -2.94 -5.02 4.12
N GLY A 86 -3.01 -4.81 2.80
CA GLY A 86 -1.92 -5.05 1.85
C GLY A 86 -0.86 -3.96 1.82
N GLY A 87 0.27 -4.22 1.16
CA GLY A 87 1.27 -3.20 0.82
C GLY A 87 2.41 -2.97 1.83
N LEU A 88 2.35 -3.52 3.06
CA LEU A 88 3.36 -3.29 4.11
C LEU A 88 4.10 -4.56 4.59
N GLY A 89 4.06 -5.63 3.81
CA GLY A 89 4.83 -6.85 4.07
C GLY A 89 4.29 -7.76 5.19
N GLN A 90 3.33 -7.31 6.00
CA GLN A 90 2.55 -8.20 6.87
C GLN A 90 1.03 -7.91 6.87
N PRO A 91 0.20 -8.95 6.76
CA PRO A 91 -1.23 -8.84 7.01
C PRO A 91 -1.52 -8.38 8.43
N HIS A 92 -2.38 -7.38 8.59
CA HIS A 92 -3.15 -7.23 9.83
C HIS A 92 -4.40 -8.11 9.74
N PHE A 93 -4.85 -8.66 10.86
CA PHE A 93 -6.06 -9.49 10.93
C PHE A 93 -6.97 -9.02 12.06
N PHE A 94 -8.26 -8.90 11.76
CA PHE A 94 -9.32 -8.54 12.71
C PHE A 94 -10.39 -9.62 12.70
N PHE A 95 -10.69 -10.22 13.86
CA PHE A 95 -11.59 -11.34 14.08
C PHE A 95 -12.92 -10.90 14.69
N SER A 96 -14.02 -11.57 14.31
CA SER A 96 -15.33 -11.30 14.92
C SER A 96 -15.36 -11.70 16.40
N SER A 97 -16.03 -10.90 17.22
CA SER A 97 -16.30 -11.16 18.63
C SER A 97 -17.68 -10.63 19.01
N THR A 98 -18.17 -10.98 20.20
CA THR A 98 -19.47 -10.51 20.72
C THR A 98 -19.61 -8.99 20.82
N SER A 99 -18.50 -8.25 20.82
CA SER A 99 -18.47 -6.79 20.87
C SER A 99 -17.99 -6.15 19.55
N GLY A 100 -18.00 -6.89 18.44
CA GLY A 100 -17.47 -6.44 17.15
C GLY A 100 -16.11 -7.04 16.81
N LEU A 101 -15.38 -6.44 15.87
CA LEU A 101 -14.10 -6.95 15.39
C LEU A 101 -12.95 -6.64 16.37
N LYS A 102 -12.08 -7.62 16.61
CA LYS A 102 -10.91 -7.57 17.52
C LYS A 102 -9.65 -8.12 16.88
N THR A 103 -8.51 -7.61 17.31
CA THR A 103 -7.17 -8.08 16.94
C THR A 103 -6.68 -9.20 17.87
N SER A 104 -5.55 -9.80 17.53
CA SER A 104 -4.83 -10.72 18.41
C SER A 104 -4.38 -10.03 19.71
N GLN A 105 -4.18 -10.81 20.77
CA GLN A 105 -3.70 -10.29 22.05
C GLN A 105 -2.37 -9.51 21.88
N GLY A 106 -2.32 -8.30 22.44
CA GLY A 106 -1.16 -7.40 22.35
C GLY A 106 -1.16 -6.47 21.14
N ASP A 107 -2.05 -6.66 20.17
CA ASP A 107 -2.30 -5.68 19.11
C ASP A 107 -3.48 -4.78 19.52
N HIS A 108 -3.27 -3.48 19.64
CA HIS A 108 -4.31 -2.49 19.98
C HIS A 108 -4.89 -1.79 18.74
N SER A 109 -4.67 -2.34 17.54
CA SER A 109 -5.24 -1.81 16.32
C SER A 109 -6.76 -1.91 16.39
N THR A 110 -7.43 -0.94 15.80
CA THR A 110 -8.89 -0.79 15.83
C THR A 110 -9.44 -0.82 14.42
N ILE A 111 -10.66 -1.32 14.27
CA ILE A 111 -11.38 -1.27 13.03
C ILE A 111 -12.82 -0.85 13.27
N LYS A 112 -13.32 0.03 12.40
CA LYS A 112 -14.67 0.57 12.48
C LYS A 112 -15.32 0.50 11.12
N HIS A 113 -16.53 -0.05 11.08
CA HIS A 113 -17.49 0.15 10.01
C HIS A 113 -18.27 1.44 10.29
N ASN A 114 -18.26 2.37 9.35
CA ASN A 114 -18.95 3.64 9.47
C ASN A 114 -20.41 3.54 8.99
N GLU A 115 -21.22 4.56 9.27
CA GLU A 115 -22.64 4.60 8.89
C GLU A 115 -22.85 4.71 7.37
N ASP A 116 -21.85 5.18 6.63
CA ASP A 116 -21.82 5.32 5.17
C ASP A 116 -21.21 4.10 4.47
N ASP A 117 -21.17 2.96 5.15
CA ASP A 117 -20.54 1.69 4.73
C ASP A 117 -19.02 1.77 4.47
N THR A 118 -18.36 2.89 4.78
CA THR A 118 -16.89 3.00 4.70
C THR A 118 -16.20 2.36 5.89
N TRP A 119 -14.90 2.14 5.78
CA TRP A 119 -14.11 1.52 6.85
C TRP A 119 -12.98 2.43 7.32
N THR A 120 -12.71 2.40 8.62
CA THR A 120 -11.56 3.05 9.23
C THR A 120 -10.76 2.05 10.05
N VAL A 121 -9.46 1.98 9.80
CA VAL A 121 -8.52 1.14 10.56
C VAL A 121 -7.49 2.03 11.25
N GLY A 122 -7.40 1.97 12.58
CA GLY A 122 -6.34 2.61 13.34
C GLY A 122 -5.28 1.59 13.75
N LEU A 123 -4.00 1.85 13.48
CA LEU A 123 -2.90 0.99 13.90
C LEU A 123 -2.21 1.52 15.16
N ASN A 124 -1.47 0.66 15.85
CA ASN A 124 -0.72 1.00 17.08
C ASN A 124 0.30 2.13 16.90
N ASN A 125 0.77 2.36 15.66
CA ASN A 125 1.69 3.45 15.34
C ASN A 125 1.00 4.82 15.19
N GLY A 126 -0.29 4.93 15.52
CA GLY A 126 -1.07 6.17 15.46
C GLY A 126 -1.55 6.54 14.05
N LYS A 127 -1.25 5.73 13.02
CA LYS A 127 -1.79 5.92 11.68
C LYS A 127 -3.23 5.43 11.59
N LYS A 128 -4.04 6.13 10.81
CA LYS A 128 -5.40 5.75 10.46
C LYS A 128 -5.52 5.57 8.94
N TYR A 129 -6.14 4.48 8.52
CA TYR A 129 -6.39 4.14 7.12
C TYR A 129 -7.89 4.18 6.88
N TYR A 130 -8.29 4.76 5.75
CA TYR A 130 -9.69 4.93 5.38
C TYR A 130 -9.92 4.22 4.07
N PHE A 131 -11.02 3.47 3.99
CA PHE A 131 -11.35 2.66 2.84
C PHE A 131 -12.79 2.91 2.39
N THR A 132 -13.07 2.69 1.11
CA THR A 132 -14.43 2.64 0.59
C THR A 132 -15.20 1.44 1.12
N SER A 133 -16.49 1.34 0.79
CA SER A 133 -17.34 0.17 1.04
C SER A 133 -16.79 -1.12 0.43
N GLU A 134 -16.07 -1.02 -0.68
CA GLU A 134 -15.41 -2.12 -1.39
C GLU A 134 -14.02 -2.44 -0.82
N GLY A 135 -13.57 -1.71 0.19
CA GLY A 135 -12.27 -1.93 0.84
C GLY A 135 -11.08 -1.32 0.11
N VAL A 136 -11.31 -0.33 -0.77
CA VAL A 136 -10.23 0.37 -1.48
C VAL A 136 -9.73 1.54 -0.63
N LEU A 137 -8.41 1.64 -0.41
CA LEU A 137 -7.83 2.74 0.37
C LEU A 137 -8.15 4.11 -0.29
N THR A 138 -8.52 5.11 0.50
CA THR A 138 -8.75 6.48 0.03
C THR A 138 -7.89 7.51 0.76
N LYS A 139 -7.46 7.20 1.98
CA LYS A 139 -6.74 8.15 2.82
C LYS A 139 -5.91 7.44 3.89
N ILE A 140 -4.78 8.03 4.22
CA ILE A 140 -3.95 7.70 5.39
C ILE A 140 -3.83 8.97 6.22
N GLY A 141 -4.04 8.88 7.52
CA GLY A 141 -3.89 9.99 8.45
C GLY A 141 -2.96 9.69 9.60
N ASP A 142 -2.45 10.74 10.23
CA ASP A 142 -1.74 10.69 11.49
C ASP A 142 -2.58 11.24 12.66
N HIS A 143 -2.02 11.23 13.87
CA HIS A 143 -2.66 11.76 15.06
C HIS A 143 -2.72 13.31 15.11
N LEU A 144 -1.99 13.99 14.22
CA LEU A 144 -1.93 15.45 14.12
C LEU A 144 -2.97 16.01 13.14
N GLY A 145 -3.76 15.15 12.50
CA GLY A 145 -4.75 15.56 11.51
C GLY A 145 -4.17 15.86 10.13
N ASN A 146 -2.95 15.40 9.85
CA ASN A 146 -2.40 15.42 8.50
C ASN A 146 -2.91 14.20 7.72
N TRP A 147 -3.04 14.34 6.40
CA TRP A 147 -3.54 13.27 5.54
C TRP A 147 -2.73 13.14 4.24
N VAL A 148 -2.46 11.89 3.86
CA VAL A 148 -2.18 11.50 2.48
C VAL A 148 -3.49 11.00 1.87
N THR A 149 -3.90 11.59 0.75
CA THR A 149 -5.12 11.21 0.03
C THR A 149 -4.76 10.43 -1.22
N ILE A 150 -5.53 9.39 -1.51
CA ILE A 150 -5.39 8.57 -2.70
C ILE A 150 -6.68 8.67 -3.52
N ASP A 151 -6.60 9.38 -4.64
CA ASP A 151 -7.71 9.55 -5.58
C ASP A 151 -7.65 8.43 -6.63
N ARG A 152 -8.76 7.68 -6.74
CA ARG A 152 -8.97 6.55 -7.66
C ARG A 152 -10.24 6.73 -8.49
N THR A 153 -10.71 7.96 -8.64
CA THR A 153 -11.95 8.27 -9.38
C THR A 153 -11.84 8.02 -10.89
N LYS A 154 -10.62 7.95 -11.42
CA LYS A 154 -10.34 7.63 -12.81
C LYS A 154 -9.96 6.15 -12.96
N PRO A 155 -10.37 5.48 -14.05
CA PRO A 155 -10.14 4.05 -14.24
C PRO A 155 -8.66 3.68 -14.44
N ASP A 156 -7.86 4.60 -14.99
CA ASP A 156 -6.49 4.39 -15.46
C ASP A 156 -5.46 5.24 -14.71
N VAL A 157 -5.88 6.02 -13.72
CA VAL A 157 -5.01 6.96 -13.02
C VAL A 157 -5.32 6.96 -11.51
N VAL A 158 -4.28 6.75 -10.71
CA VAL A 158 -4.32 6.92 -9.26
C VAL A 158 -3.43 8.08 -8.85
N THR A 159 -3.98 9.06 -8.14
CA THR A 159 -3.21 10.22 -7.66
C THR A 159 -3.06 10.17 -6.15
N ILE A 160 -1.82 10.14 -5.68
CA ILE A 160 -1.47 10.22 -4.26
C ILE A 160 -1.04 11.65 -3.98
N THR A 161 -1.67 12.30 -3.00
CA THR A 161 -1.34 13.66 -2.58
C THR A 161 -1.07 13.70 -1.09
N ASP A 162 0.03 14.33 -0.68
CA ASP A 162 0.39 14.45 0.73
C ASP A 162 -0.06 15.79 1.35
N PRO A 163 0.20 16.01 2.67
CA PRO A 163 -0.19 17.25 3.34
C PRO A 163 0.43 18.52 2.72
N ALA A 164 1.63 18.40 2.17
CA ALA A 164 2.36 19.48 1.50
C ALA A 164 1.90 19.70 0.04
N LYS A 165 0.83 19.02 -0.41
CA LYS A 165 0.26 19.09 -1.76
C LYS A 165 1.18 18.58 -2.87
N ARG A 166 2.21 17.81 -2.52
CA ARG A 166 3.02 17.09 -3.52
C ARG A 166 2.23 15.89 -4.01
N LYS A 167 2.43 15.53 -5.27
CA LYS A 167 1.66 14.48 -5.94
C LYS A 167 2.56 13.41 -6.53
N ALA A 168 2.16 12.16 -6.36
CA ALA A 168 2.57 11.07 -7.24
C ALA A 168 1.35 10.60 -8.04
N VAL A 169 1.56 10.19 -9.28
CA VAL A 169 0.53 9.68 -10.17
C VAL A 169 0.97 8.31 -10.67
N LEU A 170 0.13 7.31 -10.49
CA LEU A 170 0.29 5.97 -11.05
C LEU A 170 -0.62 5.86 -12.25
N HIS A 171 -0.05 5.54 -13.40
CA HIS A 171 -0.77 5.33 -14.65
C HIS A 171 -0.90 3.84 -14.92
N TYR A 172 -2.06 3.45 -15.44
CA TYR A 172 -2.41 2.07 -15.68
C TYR A 172 -2.72 1.81 -17.16
N THR A 173 -2.20 0.69 -17.67
CA THR A 173 -2.72 0.02 -18.85
C THR A 173 -3.44 -1.25 -18.41
N GLY A 174 -4.76 -1.24 -18.47
CA GLY A 174 -5.60 -2.30 -17.89
C GLY A 174 -5.39 -2.38 -16.38
N LYS A 175 -4.96 -3.54 -15.86
CA LYS A 175 -4.67 -3.72 -14.43
C LYS A 175 -3.22 -3.44 -14.04
N ARG A 176 -2.35 -3.08 -14.98
CA ARG A 176 -0.91 -2.90 -14.74
C ARG A 176 -0.53 -1.46 -14.65
N ILE A 177 0.32 -1.13 -13.67
CA ILE A 177 1.03 0.14 -13.68
C ILE A 177 2.06 0.11 -14.81
N ASP A 178 2.02 1.07 -15.71
CA ASP A 178 2.96 1.22 -16.83
C ASP A 178 3.87 2.43 -16.68
N TRP A 179 3.42 3.45 -15.95
CA TRP A 179 4.17 4.66 -15.67
C TRP A 179 3.85 5.20 -14.28
N ILE A 180 4.88 5.74 -13.64
CA ILE A 180 4.79 6.42 -12.36
C ILE A 180 5.36 7.81 -12.57
N GLN A 181 4.66 8.81 -12.08
CA GLN A 181 5.11 10.20 -12.04
C GLN A 181 5.21 10.62 -10.57
N GLY A 182 6.36 11.13 -10.14
CA GLY A 182 6.50 11.71 -8.81
C GLY A 182 6.29 13.23 -8.82
N PRO A 183 6.55 13.88 -7.68
CA PRO A 183 6.46 15.33 -7.57
C PRO A 183 7.38 16.03 -8.58
N ASP A 184 6.95 17.18 -9.09
CA ASP A 184 7.71 18.01 -10.04
C ASP A 184 8.09 17.30 -11.36
N ASN A 185 7.27 16.36 -11.82
CA ASN A 185 7.53 15.50 -13.00
C ASN A 185 8.83 14.69 -12.90
N LYS A 186 9.35 14.50 -11.68
CA LYS A 186 10.44 13.56 -11.43
C LYS A 186 9.83 12.21 -11.15
N VAL A 187 10.07 11.22 -12.01
CA VAL A 187 10.24 9.79 -11.68
C VAL A 187 11.05 9.20 -12.82
#